data_AF-A0A926Q0F8-F1
#
_entry.id   AF-A0A926Q0F8-F1
#
_cell.length_a   1.000
_cell.length_b   1.000
_cell.length_c   1.000
_cell.angle_alpha   90.00
_cell.angle_beta   90.00
_cell.angle_gamma   90.00
#
_symmetry.space_group_name_H-M   'P 1'
#
loop_
_entity.id
_entity.type
_entity.pdbx_description
1 polymer ?
#
loop_
_entity_poly.entity_id
_entity_poly.type
_entity_poly.pdbx_seq_one_letter_code
_entity_poly.pdbx_strand_id
1 'polypeptide(L)'
;MRKSLIISILAITWLCFCGQKSNSKTGQVAIETEIIDSTKNNNRQPSLIQDLERYIYTDTTYASPTGKGITIQNSLPKGGSIAPDGTQYFDSSGKRYGFAVFWTRIINETTTPLELNINFPADSFAIFTPPDSYLKLFLPTDTLTYDKLSSYNYGLTGIKSFLDANFNKATRLQKTINPNEEHIFYVVTLSYQAAGTPRAALILKEQDLYYSMSISPNGSGTIPSGKIDFKNEVGN
;
A
#
# COMPACT_ATOMS: atom_id res chain seq x y z
N MET A 1 39.28 -65.73 -26.12
CA MET A 1 38.56 -64.98 -27.19
C MET A 1 38.52 -63.52 -26.74
N ARG A 2 39.35 -62.64 -27.35
CA ARG A 2 38.98 -61.47 -28.20
C ARG A 2 37.91 -60.56 -27.54
N LYS A 3 37.99 -59.21 -27.48
CA LYS A 3 38.91 -58.12 -27.88
C LYS A 3 38.24 -56.79 -27.42
N SER A 4 39.03 -55.73 -27.19
CA SER A 4 38.70 -54.28 -27.39
C SER A 4 37.66 -53.58 -26.47
N LEU A 5 37.70 -52.28 -26.18
CA LEU A 5 38.56 -51.13 -26.55
C LEU A 5 38.32 -49.97 -25.55
N ILE A 6 39.35 -49.15 -25.34
CA ILE A 6 39.39 -47.89 -24.58
C ILE A 6 38.73 -46.75 -25.40
N ILE A 7 38.22 -45.69 -24.75
CA ILE A 7 38.61 -44.25 -24.97
C ILE A 7 37.70 -43.30 -24.15
N SER A 8 38.33 -42.57 -23.23
CA SER A 8 37.82 -41.35 -22.59
C SER A 8 37.98 -40.14 -23.52
N ILE A 9 37.02 -39.23 -23.53
CA ILE A 9 37.15 -37.91 -24.18
C ILE A 9 36.92 -36.82 -23.13
N LEU A 10 38.00 -36.12 -22.77
CA LEU A 10 38.00 -34.83 -22.10
C LEU A 10 37.89 -33.73 -23.19
N ALA A 11 36.95 -32.80 -23.04
CA ALA A 11 36.91 -31.59 -23.84
C ALA A 11 37.32 -30.39 -22.98
N ILE A 12 38.48 -29.82 -23.29
CA ILE A 12 38.95 -28.52 -22.82
C ILE A 12 38.75 -27.56 -23.99
N THR A 13 37.99 -26.49 -23.79
CA THR A 13 37.99 -25.36 -24.73
C THR A 13 38.63 -24.15 -24.06
N TRP A 14 39.79 -23.81 -24.60
CA TRP A 14 40.61 -22.66 -24.31
C TRP A 14 40.40 -21.67 -25.46
N LEU A 15 40.07 -20.42 -25.17
CA LEU A 15 40.28 -19.29 -26.10
C LEU A 15 40.74 -18.07 -25.30
N CYS A 16 42.04 -17.80 -25.39
CA CYS A 16 42.62 -16.48 -25.29
C CYS A 16 42.30 -15.69 -26.57
N PHE A 17 42.05 -14.38 -26.51
CA PHE A 17 42.99 -13.36 -27.02
C PHE A 17 42.46 -11.91 -26.95
N CYS A 18 43.43 -11.00 -26.75
CA CYS A 18 43.52 -9.58 -27.11
C CYS A 18 42.68 -8.52 -26.40
N GLY A 19 43.40 -7.67 -25.64
CA GLY A 19 42.93 -6.37 -25.19
C GLY A 19 43.12 -5.25 -26.22
N GLN A 20 42.50 -4.11 -25.92
CA GLN A 20 42.96 -2.80 -26.34
C GLN A 20 42.59 -1.75 -25.28
N LYS A 21 43.59 -0.96 -24.93
CA LYS A 21 43.56 0.17 -24.02
C LYS A 21 43.36 1.42 -24.87
N SER A 22 42.43 2.31 -24.51
CA SER A 22 42.48 3.70 -24.95
C SER A 22 42.11 4.65 -23.79
N ASN A 23 42.95 5.66 -23.62
CA ASN A 23 42.72 6.83 -22.78
C ASN A 23 42.35 8.00 -23.71
N SER A 24 41.41 8.86 -23.33
CA SER A 24 41.40 10.26 -23.77
C SER A 24 40.90 11.20 -22.68
N LYS A 25 41.56 12.36 -22.59
CA LYS A 25 41.37 13.45 -21.61
C LYS A 25 40.32 14.48 -22.07
N THR A 26 39.69 15.09 -21.07
CA THR A 26 39.26 16.51 -20.88
C THR A 26 38.41 17.25 -21.93
N GLY A 27 37.31 17.84 -21.44
CA GLY A 27 36.71 19.08 -21.96
C GLY A 27 35.62 19.63 -21.03
N GLN A 28 35.91 20.73 -20.31
CA GLN A 28 34.90 21.60 -19.68
C GLN A 28 34.19 22.42 -20.76
N VAL A 29 32.86 22.57 -20.69
CA VAL A 29 32.15 23.80 -21.04
C VAL A 29 30.95 23.95 -20.11
N ALA A 30 30.92 25.09 -19.43
CA ALA A 30 29.80 25.58 -18.62
C ALA A 30 28.69 26.11 -19.52
N ILE A 31 27.43 25.79 -19.19
CA ILE A 31 26.32 26.72 -19.41
C ILE A 31 25.53 26.79 -18.10
N GLU A 32 25.59 27.99 -17.54
CA GLU A 32 24.82 28.54 -16.45
C GLU A 32 23.32 28.46 -16.78
N THR A 33 22.51 27.94 -15.86
CA THR A 33 21.08 28.25 -15.84
C THR A 33 20.68 28.48 -14.41
N GLU A 34 20.16 29.68 -14.20
CA GLU A 34 19.92 30.35 -12.95
C GLU A 34 19.06 29.53 -11.99
N ILE A 35 19.47 29.64 -10.73
CA ILE A 35 18.74 29.28 -9.53
C ILE A 35 17.43 30.08 -9.52
N ILE A 36 16.29 29.39 -9.60
CA ILE A 36 15.06 29.85 -8.94
C ILE A 36 14.88 28.97 -7.71
N ASP A 37 15.27 29.57 -6.59
CA ASP A 37 15.07 29.10 -5.24
C ASP A 37 13.57 28.95 -4.95
N SER A 38 13.16 27.73 -4.59
CA SER A 38 12.00 27.54 -3.73
C SER A 38 12.31 26.47 -2.71
N THR A 39 13.20 26.85 -1.78
CA THR A 39 13.42 26.13 -0.53
C THR A 39 12.11 26.08 0.27
N LYS A 40 11.39 24.95 0.19
CA LYS A 40 10.50 24.47 1.26
C LYS A 40 10.78 22.99 1.55
N ASN A 41 11.79 22.81 2.40
CA ASN A 41 11.87 21.82 3.47
C ASN A 41 11.37 20.39 3.14
N ASN A 42 12.20 19.60 2.45
CA ASN A 42 12.06 18.15 2.37
C ASN A 42 13.30 17.47 2.97
N ASN A 43 13.45 17.56 4.29
CA ASN A 43 14.34 16.66 5.03
C ASN A 43 13.72 15.26 5.21
N ARG A 44 13.00 14.76 4.19
CA ARG A 44 12.68 13.33 4.11
C ARG A 44 13.85 12.67 3.44
N GLN A 45 14.56 11.83 4.19
CA GLN A 45 15.74 11.13 3.70
C GLN A 45 15.39 10.41 2.39
N PRO A 46 16.11 10.61 1.27
CA PRO A 46 15.76 10.03 -0.03
C PRO A 46 15.51 8.51 -0.02
N SER A 47 16.19 7.80 0.89
CA SER A 47 15.98 6.37 1.15
C SER A 47 14.58 6.03 1.65
N LEU A 48 13.97 6.87 2.51
CA LEU A 48 12.62 6.66 3.05
C LEU A 48 11.54 6.79 1.97
N ILE A 49 11.73 7.73 1.02
CA ILE A 49 10.80 7.91 -0.11
C ILE A 49 10.91 6.71 -1.06
N GLN A 50 12.15 6.29 -1.38
CA GLN A 50 12.38 5.13 -2.23
C GLN A 50 11.83 3.83 -1.60
N ASP A 51 11.88 3.70 -0.28
CA ASP A 51 11.31 2.54 0.41
C ASP A 51 9.77 2.56 0.40
N LEU A 52 9.13 3.74 0.47
CA LEU A 52 7.67 3.85 0.35
C LEU A 52 7.16 3.40 -1.02
N GLU A 53 7.80 3.84 -2.11
CA GLU A 53 7.38 3.56 -3.48
C GLU A 53 7.24 2.06 -3.77
N ARG A 54 8.09 1.22 -3.17
CA ARG A 54 8.05 -0.25 -3.32
C ARG A 54 6.78 -0.88 -2.78
N TYR A 55 6.08 -0.20 -1.87
CA TYR A 55 4.85 -0.71 -1.26
C TYR A 55 3.60 -0.07 -1.85
N ILE A 56 3.72 0.90 -2.75
CA ILE A 56 2.56 1.55 -3.40
C ILE A 56 1.98 0.63 -4.47
N TYR A 57 0.67 0.42 -4.40
CA TYR A 57 -0.12 -0.25 -5.43
C TYR A 57 -0.76 0.76 -6.39
N THR A 58 -1.38 1.80 -5.86
CA THR A 58 -1.95 2.90 -6.65
C THR A 58 -1.52 4.23 -6.06
N ASP A 59 -1.28 5.20 -6.94
CA ASP A 59 -1.06 6.60 -6.61
C ASP A 59 -1.99 7.42 -7.51
N THR A 60 -2.88 8.22 -6.92
CA THR A 60 -3.89 8.94 -7.68
C THR A 60 -4.12 10.33 -7.10
N THR A 61 -3.92 11.34 -7.95
CA THR A 61 -4.20 12.74 -7.63
C THR A 61 -5.55 13.15 -8.19
N TYR A 62 -6.41 13.65 -7.31
CA TYR A 62 -7.71 14.25 -7.62
C TYR A 62 -7.53 15.76 -7.68
N ALA A 63 -7.52 16.31 -8.89
CA ALA A 63 -7.24 17.72 -9.12
C ALA A 63 -8.32 18.63 -8.51
N SER A 64 -7.89 19.74 -7.90
CA SER A 64 -8.78 20.81 -7.50
C SER A 64 -8.96 21.80 -8.67
N PRO A 65 -10.16 22.38 -8.89
CA PRO A 65 -10.33 23.48 -9.83
C PRO A 65 -9.42 24.68 -9.53
N THR A 66 -8.97 24.84 -8.27
CA THR A 66 -8.13 25.96 -7.82
C THR A 66 -6.63 25.66 -7.83
N GLY A 67 -6.20 24.49 -8.33
CA GLY A 67 -4.79 24.10 -8.42
C GLY A 67 -4.49 22.75 -7.79
N LYS A 68 -3.56 22.71 -6.83
CA LYS A 68 -3.13 21.46 -6.15
C LYS A 68 -4.32 20.71 -5.56
N GLY A 69 -4.28 19.39 -5.63
CA GLY A 69 -5.40 18.49 -5.35
C GLY A 69 -5.27 17.67 -4.06
N ILE A 70 -5.96 16.53 -4.05
CA ILE A 70 -5.83 15.51 -3.01
C ILE A 70 -5.12 14.32 -3.64
N THR A 71 -4.03 13.84 -3.05
CA THR A 71 -3.36 12.63 -3.51
C THR A 71 -3.67 11.47 -2.56
N ILE A 72 -4.16 10.35 -3.10
CA ILE A 72 -4.44 9.12 -2.35
C ILE A 72 -3.51 8.01 -2.86
N GLN A 73 -2.69 7.49 -1.95
CA GLN A 73 -1.81 6.35 -2.19
C GLN A 73 -2.32 5.14 -1.42
N ASN A 74 -2.39 3.99 -2.07
CA ASN A 74 -2.81 2.74 -1.46
C ASN A 74 -1.70 1.70 -1.57
N SER A 75 -1.56 0.87 -0.54
CA SER A 75 -0.49 -0.12 -0.48
C SER A 75 -0.79 -1.41 -1.23
N LEU A 76 0.27 -2.15 -1.55
CA LEU A 76 0.20 -3.59 -1.74
C LEU A 76 -0.24 -4.28 -0.42
N PRO A 77 -0.79 -5.50 -0.46
CA PRO A 77 -1.15 -6.22 0.76
C PRO A 77 0.08 -6.73 1.51
N LYS A 78 -0.02 -6.77 2.84
CA LYS A 78 0.68 -7.76 3.68
C LYS A 78 -0.36 -8.62 4.40
N GLY A 79 0.01 -9.82 4.86
CA GLY A 79 -0.92 -10.69 5.57
C GLY A 79 -0.69 -12.17 5.33
N GLY A 80 -1.78 -12.93 5.32
CA GLY A 80 -1.79 -14.40 5.30
C GLY A 80 -1.90 -15.00 6.70
N SER A 81 -1.14 -14.48 7.66
CA SER A 81 -1.32 -14.76 9.09
C SER A 81 -1.44 -13.46 9.89
N ILE A 82 -2.07 -13.53 11.06
CA ILE A 82 -2.20 -12.39 11.98
C ILE A 82 -0.97 -12.24 12.88
N ALA A 83 -0.09 -13.23 12.92
CA ALA A 83 1.16 -13.22 13.67
C ALA A 83 2.30 -13.92 12.89
N PRO A 84 3.58 -13.61 13.21
CA PRO A 84 4.74 -14.14 12.51
C PRO A 84 4.92 -15.66 12.61
N ASP A 85 4.30 -16.30 13.62
CA ASP A 85 4.32 -17.75 13.83
C ASP A 85 3.36 -18.52 12.91
N GLY A 86 2.68 -17.83 11.99
CA GLY A 86 1.72 -18.43 11.07
C GLY A 86 0.28 -18.47 11.60
N THR A 87 0.01 -17.95 12.79
CA THR A 87 -1.33 -17.94 13.41
C THR A 87 -2.37 -17.33 12.46
N GLN A 88 -3.45 -18.07 12.24
CA GLN A 88 -4.60 -17.64 11.43
C GLN A 88 -5.66 -16.99 12.33
N TYR A 89 -6.52 -16.15 11.75
CA TYR A 89 -7.65 -15.61 12.49
C TYR A 89 -8.83 -16.59 12.50
N PHE A 90 -9.35 -16.86 13.69
CA PHE A 90 -10.61 -17.57 13.93
C PHE A 90 -11.50 -16.68 14.78
N ASP A 91 -12.77 -16.54 14.39
CA ASP A 91 -13.75 -15.85 15.23
C ASP A 91 -14.19 -16.74 16.41
N SER A 92 -15.01 -16.18 17.31
CA SER A 92 -15.52 -16.90 18.48
C SER A 92 -16.41 -18.10 18.14
N SER A 93 -16.88 -18.23 16.89
CA SER A 93 -17.63 -19.39 16.41
C SER A 93 -16.74 -20.47 15.77
N GLY A 94 -15.44 -20.21 15.68
CA GLY A 94 -14.47 -21.11 15.05
C GLY A 94 -14.38 -20.97 13.52
N LYS A 95 -15.01 -19.94 12.92
CA LYS A 95 -14.84 -19.69 11.48
C LYS A 95 -13.46 -19.10 11.22
N ARG A 96 -12.76 -19.68 10.24
CA ARG A 96 -11.47 -19.20 9.76
C ARG A 96 -11.64 -18.09 8.72
N TYR A 97 -10.81 -17.06 8.80
CA TYR A 97 -10.79 -15.96 7.84
C TYR A 97 -9.42 -15.85 7.16
N GLY A 98 -9.43 -15.47 5.88
CA GLY A 98 -8.27 -14.89 5.22
C GLY A 98 -8.02 -13.50 5.80
N PHE A 99 -6.75 -13.16 6.02
CA PHE A 99 -6.34 -11.90 6.61
C PHE A 99 -5.40 -11.14 5.67
N ALA A 100 -5.68 -9.86 5.47
CA ALA A 100 -4.73 -8.92 4.87
C ALA A 100 -4.83 -7.55 5.53
N VAL A 101 -3.68 -6.87 5.59
CA VAL A 101 -3.53 -5.50 6.03
C VAL A 101 -3.00 -4.66 4.87
N PHE A 102 -3.57 -3.47 4.74
CA PHE A 102 -3.18 -2.43 3.82
C PHE A 102 -2.91 -1.16 4.62
N TRP A 103 -2.21 -0.21 4.00
CA TRP A 103 -2.22 1.18 4.43
C TRP A 103 -2.72 2.08 3.30
N THR A 104 -3.36 3.17 3.67
CA THR A 104 -3.74 4.26 2.77
C THR A 104 -3.13 5.55 3.30
N ARG A 105 -2.56 6.35 2.39
CA ARG A 105 -2.02 7.68 2.66
C ARG A 105 -2.82 8.70 1.87
N ILE A 106 -3.29 9.73 2.56
CA ILE A 106 -3.97 10.88 1.96
C ILE A 106 -3.09 12.09 2.18
N ILE A 107 -2.76 12.80 1.11
CA ILE A 107 -1.95 14.01 1.11
C ILE A 107 -2.87 15.16 0.71
N ASN A 108 -3.00 16.15 1.59
CA ASN A 108 -3.73 17.37 1.30
C ASN A 108 -2.78 18.36 0.63
N GLU A 109 -2.77 18.42 -0.69
CA GLU A 109 -1.93 19.39 -1.41
C GLU A 109 -2.67 20.73 -1.62
N THR A 110 -3.94 20.82 -1.21
CA THR A 110 -4.76 22.02 -1.32
C THR A 110 -4.39 23.07 -0.28
N THR A 111 -4.98 24.27 -0.39
CA THR A 111 -4.81 25.37 0.58
C THR A 111 -5.83 25.34 1.72
N THR A 112 -6.75 24.38 1.73
CA THR A 112 -7.85 24.31 2.71
C THR A 112 -7.76 23.01 3.52
N PRO A 113 -8.03 23.00 4.84
CA PRO A 113 -8.07 21.76 5.61
C PRO A 113 -9.15 20.79 5.08
N LEU A 114 -8.80 19.51 5.02
CA LEU A 114 -9.70 18.41 4.66
C LEU A 114 -10.25 17.75 5.92
N GLU A 115 -11.54 17.50 5.97
CA GLU A 115 -12.18 16.64 6.96
C GLU A 115 -12.37 15.25 6.36
N LEU A 116 -11.49 14.33 6.74
CA LEU A 116 -11.58 12.92 6.38
C LEU A 116 -12.51 12.20 7.35
N ASN A 117 -13.56 11.59 6.82
CA ASN A 117 -14.48 10.76 7.59
C ASN A 117 -14.62 9.40 6.91
N ILE A 118 -14.17 8.33 7.57
CA ILE A 118 -14.33 6.94 7.11
C ILE A 118 -15.10 6.15 8.17
N ASN A 119 -16.06 5.35 7.74
CA ASN A 119 -16.84 4.46 8.59
C ASN A 119 -17.03 3.11 7.88
N PHE A 120 -16.44 2.07 8.46
CA PHE A 120 -16.76 0.69 8.09
C PHE A 120 -17.81 0.15 9.06
N PRO A 121 -18.99 -0.28 8.56
CA PRO A 121 -20.04 -0.84 9.40
C PRO A 121 -19.63 -2.19 9.99
N ALA A 122 -20.39 -2.67 10.98
CA ALA A 122 -20.21 -4.00 11.54
C ALA A 122 -20.56 -5.12 10.55
N ASP A 123 -21.40 -4.81 9.56
CA ASP A 123 -21.89 -5.74 8.56
C ASP A 123 -20.78 -6.27 7.65
N SER A 124 -21.06 -7.40 7.01
CA SER A 124 -20.19 -7.98 5.99
C SER A 124 -20.67 -7.63 4.58
N PHE A 125 -19.73 -7.68 3.63
CA PHE A 125 -20.00 -7.35 2.22
C PHE A 125 -19.84 -8.59 1.35
N ALA A 126 -20.93 -9.04 0.73
CA ALA A 126 -20.95 -10.16 -0.20
C ALA A 126 -20.50 -9.70 -1.61
N ILE A 127 -19.22 -9.36 -1.74
CA ILE A 127 -18.62 -8.82 -2.99
C ILE A 127 -17.77 -9.85 -3.74
N PHE A 128 -17.67 -11.07 -3.23
CA PHE A 128 -16.83 -12.12 -3.77
C PHE A 128 -17.66 -13.33 -4.22
N THR A 129 -17.02 -14.18 -5.01
CA THR A 129 -17.48 -15.53 -5.34
C THR A 129 -16.58 -16.55 -4.62
N PRO A 130 -17.08 -17.67 -4.09
CA PRO A 130 -18.41 -18.28 -4.26
C PRO A 130 -19.53 -17.58 -3.45
N PRO A 131 -20.80 -18.00 -3.63
CA PRO A 131 -21.89 -17.62 -2.72
C PRO A 131 -21.50 -17.86 -1.25
N ASP A 132 -22.09 -17.09 -0.34
CA ASP A 132 -21.78 -17.08 1.11
C ASP A 132 -20.38 -16.57 1.49
N SER A 133 -19.53 -16.23 0.51
CA SER A 133 -18.30 -15.50 0.78
C SER A 133 -18.58 -14.03 1.09
N TYR A 134 -17.78 -13.46 1.99
CA TYR A 134 -17.94 -12.07 2.37
C TYR A 134 -16.66 -11.45 2.90
N LEU A 135 -16.64 -10.13 2.90
CA LEU A 135 -15.57 -9.29 3.40
C LEU A 135 -16.03 -8.55 4.67
N LYS A 136 -15.14 -8.43 5.65
CA LYS A 136 -15.23 -7.45 6.74
C LYS A 136 -14.04 -6.50 6.67
N LEU A 137 -14.28 -5.23 6.96
CA LEU A 137 -13.30 -4.15 6.92
C LEU A 137 -13.18 -3.51 8.30
N PHE A 138 -11.95 -3.17 8.68
CA PHE A 138 -11.65 -2.57 9.98
C PHE A 138 -10.62 -1.44 9.86
N LEU A 139 -10.78 -0.43 10.71
CA LEU A 139 -9.83 0.69 10.89
C LEU A 139 -9.19 0.60 12.28
N PRO A 140 -7.99 0.00 12.41
CA PRO A 140 -7.20 0.11 13.62
C PRO A 140 -6.84 1.57 13.94
N THR A 141 -6.71 1.89 15.23
CA THR A 141 -6.30 3.23 15.68
C THR A 141 -4.79 3.47 15.54
N ASP A 142 -4.01 2.40 15.38
CA ASP A 142 -2.57 2.50 15.15
C ASP A 142 -2.28 3.24 13.85
N THR A 143 -1.30 4.14 13.88
CA THR A 143 -0.83 4.87 12.70
C THR A 143 0.42 4.20 12.14
N LEU A 144 0.53 4.13 10.81
CA LEU A 144 1.74 3.66 10.14
C LEU A 144 2.84 4.73 10.20
N THR A 145 4.05 4.30 10.54
CA THR A 145 5.28 5.07 10.43
C THR A 145 6.18 4.43 9.38
N TYR A 146 7.01 5.24 8.71
CA TYR A 146 7.80 4.77 7.56
C TYR A 146 8.77 3.64 7.88
N ASP A 147 9.31 3.60 9.10
CA ASP A 147 10.19 2.53 9.60
C ASP A 147 9.49 1.15 9.66
N LYS A 148 8.16 1.13 9.74
CA LYS A 148 7.39 -0.12 9.80
C LYS A 148 7.03 -0.69 8.42
N LEU A 149 7.31 0.03 7.33
CA LEU A 149 6.94 -0.39 5.97
C LEU A 149 7.47 -1.78 5.62
N SER A 150 8.69 -2.11 6.04
CA SER A 150 9.31 -3.42 5.82
C SER A 150 8.88 -4.49 6.81
N SER A 151 8.36 -4.10 7.98
CA SER A 151 7.98 -5.04 9.04
C SER A 151 6.84 -5.97 8.65
N TYR A 152 6.77 -7.12 9.33
CA TYR A 152 5.66 -8.07 9.20
C TYR A 152 4.33 -7.37 9.48
N ASN A 153 3.31 -7.59 8.63
CA ASN A 153 2.01 -6.89 8.68
C ASN A 153 2.14 -5.36 8.83
N TYR A 154 3.16 -4.77 8.20
CA TYR A 154 3.49 -3.34 8.31
C TYR A 154 3.72 -2.87 9.76
N GLY A 155 4.16 -3.76 10.66
CA GLY A 155 4.39 -3.44 12.06
C GLY A 155 3.12 -3.22 12.87
N LEU A 156 1.95 -3.58 12.34
CA LEU A 156 0.70 -3.60 13.09
C LEU A 156 0.75 -4.72 14.14
N THR A 157 0.46 -4.38 15.40
CA THR A 157 0.50 -5.33 16.53
C THR A 157 -0.88 -5.43 17.19
N GLY A 158 -1.06 -6.38 18.11
CA GLY A 158 -2.35 -6.54 18.81
C GLY A 158 -3.53 -6.92 17.91
N ILE A 159 -3.27 -7.38 16.67
CA ILE A 159 -4.28 -7.64 15.63
C ILE A 159 -5.40 -8.54 16.16
N LYS A 160 -5.06 -9.64 16.84
CA LYS A 160 -6.06 -10.58 17.36
C LYS A 160 -7.02 -9.89 18.34
N SER A 161 -6.47 -9.26 19.38
CA SER A 161 -7.27 -8.58 20.40
C SER A 161 -8.14 -7.48 19.81
N PHE A 162 -7.61 -6.73 18.84
CA PHE A 162 -8.36 -5.70 18.13
C PHE A 162 -9.53 -6.30 17.33
N LEU A 163 -9.28 -7.36 16.55
CA LEU A 163 -10.32 -8.02 15.75
C LEU A 163 -11.40 -8.62 16.66
N ASP A 164 -11.03 -9.32 17.74
CA ASP A 164 -11.99 -9.92 18.67
C ASP A 164 -12.89 -8.87 19.34
N ALA A 165 -12.32 -7.72 19.72
CA ALA A 165 -13.06 -6.64 20.37
C ALA A 165 -14.02 -5.89 19.43
N ASN A 166 -13.73 -5.92 18.12
CA ASN A 166 -14.42 -5.13 17.10
C ASN A 166 -15.15 -5.96 16.03
N PHE A 167 -15.14 -7.29 16.13
CA PHE A 167 -15.66 -8.18 15.07
C PHE A 167 -17.10 -7.85 14.65
N ASN A 168 -17.93 -7.44 15.61
CA ASN A 168 -19.34 -7.06 15.43
C ASN A 168 -19.59 -5.57 15.69
N LYS A 169 -18.57 -4.71 15.52
CA LYS A 169 -18.67 -3.27 15.75
C LYS A 169 -18.20 -2.51 14.52
N ALA A 170 -18.82 -1.35 14.29
CA ALA A 170 -18.31 -0.41 13.31
C ALA A 170 -16.96 0.16 13.77
N THR A 171 -16.07 0.42 12.82
CA THR A 171 -14.80 1.12 13.07
C THR A 171 -14.79 2.40 12.26
N ARG A 172 -14.22 3.47 12.83
CA ARG A 172 -14.33 4.83 12.31
C ARG A 172 -12.99 5.54 12.38
N LEU A 173 -12.75 6.37 11.39
CA LEU A 173 -11.65 7.33 11.35
C LEU A 173 -12.24 8.72 11.07
N GLN A 174 -11.93 9.68 11.93
CA GLN A 174 -12.23 11.09 11.73
C GLN A 174 -10.93 11.87 11.89
N LYS A 175 -10.55 12.64 10.87
CA LYS A 175 -9.28 13.35 10.88
C LYS A 175 -9.35 14.63 10.04
N THR A 176 -8.98 15.75 10.65
CA THR A 176 -8.60 16.94 9.89
C THR A 176 -7.17 16.78 9.35
N ILE A 177 -6.96 17.01 8.06
CA ILE A 177 -5.65 17.05 7.39
C ILE A 177 -5.42 18.47 6.90
N ASN A 178 -4.47 19.20 7.50
CA ASN A 178 -4.22 20.59 7.13
C ASN A 178 -3.52 20.70 5.76
N PRO A 179 -3.48 21.90 5.16
CA PRO A 179 -2.75 22.14 3.92
C PRO A 179 -1.29 21.66 3.97
N ASN A 180 -0.87 20.90 2.98
CA ASN A 180 0.45 20.27 2.83
C ASN A 180 0.78 19.22 3.91
N GLU A 181 -0.22 18.75 4.67
CA GLU A 181 -0.07 17.61 5.56
C GLU A 181 -0.53 16.31 4.90
N GLU A 182 -0.19 15.19 5.53
CA GLU A 182 -0.64 13.87 5.15
C GLU A 182 -1.15 13.10 6.36
N HIS A 183 -2.00 12.11 6.08
CA HIS A 183 -2.42 11.13 7.06
C HIS A 183 -2.28 9.72 6.49
N ILE A 184 -1.66 8.82 7.25
CA ILE A 184 -1.47 7.42 6.88
C ILE A 184 -2.17 6.55 7.91
N PHE A 185 -3.04 5.65 7.47
CA PHE A 185 -3.80 4.77 8.35
C PHE A 185 -3.85 3.34 7.78
N TYR A 186 -4.07 2.36 8.66
CA TYR A 186 -4.27 0.98 8.24
C TYR A 186 -5.71 0.69 7.85
N VAL A 187 -5.87 -0.24 6.92
CA VAL A 187 -7.13 -0.95 6.70
C VAL A 187 -6.86 -2.44 6.86
N VAL A 188 -7.59 -3.07 7.77
CA VAL A 188 -7.54 -4.52 7.99
C VAL A 188 -8.74 -5.16 7.35
N THR A 189 -8.52 -6.29 6.69
CA THR A 189 -9.54 -7.05 5.96
C THR A 189 -9.61 -8.48 6.49
N LEU A 190 -10.84 -8.98 6.66
CA LEU A 190 -11.11 -10.40 6.89
C LEU A 190 -12.01 -10.92 5.78
N SER A 191 -11.55 -11.91 5.03
CA SER A 191 -12.34 -12.58 4.00
C SER A 191 -12.78 -13.96 4.47
N TYR A 192 -14.08 -14.24 4.37
CA TYR A 192 -14.63 -15.58 4.60
C TYR A 192 -14.88 -16.26 3.27
N GLN A 193 -14.42 -17.50 3.12
CA GLN A 193 -14.55 -18.33 1.91
C GLN A 193 -14.03 -17.70 0.60
N ALA A 194 -13.28 -16.60 0.67
CA ALA A 194 -12.56 -16.02 -0.46
C ALA A 194 -11.06 -15.93 -0.11
N ALA A 195 -10.25 -16.74 -0.78
CA ALA A 195 -8.80 -16.77 -0.62
C ALA A 195 -8.10 -16.53 -1.96
N GLY A 196 -6.98 -15.82 -1.95
CA GLY A 196 -6.28 -15.48 -3.19
C GLY A 196 -5.33 -14.32 -2.99
N THR A 197 -5.03 -13.62 -4.07
CA THR A 197 -4.17 -12.44 -4.04
C THR A 197 -5.03 -11.18 -3.92
N PRO A 198 -5.06 -10.52 -2.73
CA PRO A 198 -5.91 -9.37 -2.52
C PRO A 198 -5.29 -8.09 -3.11
N ARG A 199 -6.12 -7.17 -3.60
CA ARG A 199 -5.76 -5.78 -3.93
C ARG A 199 -6.86 -4.86 -3.45
N ALA A 200 -6.47 -3.74 -2.86
CA ALA A 200 -7.41 -2.77 -2.33
C ALA A 200 -7.00 -1.34 -2.69
N ALA A 201 -7.98 -0.46 -2.79
CA ALA A 201 -7.76 0.96 -2.97
C ALA A 201 -8.90 1.77 -2.36
N LEU A 202 -8.56 2.85 -1.65
CA LEU A 202 -9.50 3.92 -1.37
C LEU A 202 -9.56 4.83 -2.61
N ILE A 203 -10.78 5.10 -3.08
CA ILE A 203 -11.07 5.87 -4.29
C ILE A 203 -11.98 7.03 -3.90
N LEU A 204 -11.65 8.23 -4.37
CA LEU A 204 -12.48 9.42 -4.21
C LEU A 204 -13.31 9.61 -5.49
N LYS A 205 -14.62 9.80 -5.35
CA LYS A 205 -15.51 10.22 -6.43
C LYS A 205 -16.28 11.43 -5.93
N GLU A 206 -15.97 12.59 -6.50
CA GLU A 206 -16.43 13.88 -5.99
C GLU A 206 -16.02 14.04 -4.51
N GLN A 207 -16.96 13.98 -3.57
CA GLN A 207 -16.70 14.06 -2.13
C GLN A 207 -16.81 12.69 -1.44
N ASP A 208 -17.34 11.68 -2.12
CA ASP A 208 -17.59 10.36 -1.55
C ASP A 208 -16.38 9.44 -1.68
N LEU A 209 -16.09 8.72 -0.60
CA LEU A 209 -15.03 7.73 -0.53
C LEU A 209 -15.57 6.32 -0.70
N TYR A 210 -14.92 5.57 -1.56
CA TYR A 210 -15.23 4.17 -1.81
C TYR A 210 -14.00 3.30 -1.57
N TYR A 211 -14.17 2.21 -0.83
CA TYR A 211 -13.14 1.19 -0.69
C TYR A 211 -13.36 0.09 -1.73
N SER A 212 -12.47 0.00 -2.70
CA SER A 212 -12.43 -1.05 -3.70
C SER A 212 -11.57 -2.20 -3.20
N MET A 213 -12.05 -3.44 -3.38
CA MET A 213 -11.33 -4.65 -3.01
C MET A 213 -11.53 -5.72 -4.07
N SER A 214 -10.46 -6.44 -4.38
CA SER A 214 -10.47 -7.64 -5.21
C SER A 214 -9.66 -8.75 -4.55
N ILE A 215 -10.07 -9.99 -4.77
CA ILE A 215 -9.30 -11.18 -4.41
C ILE A 215 -9.31 -12.08 -5.62
N SER A 216 -8.23 -12.14 -6.41
CA SER A 216 -8.19 -13.04 -7.57
C SER A 216 -8.05 -14.49 -7.12
N PRO A 217 -8.85 -15.45 -7.63
CA PRO A 217 -9.84 -15.32 -8.73
C PRO A 217 -11.30 -15.03 -8.29
N ASN A 218 -11.53 -14.82 -7.00
CA ASN A 218 -12.83 -14.69 -6.32
C ASN A 218 -13.56 -13.35 -6.51
N GLY A 219 -13.20 -12.56 -7.53
CA GLY A 219 -13.93 -11.35 -7.91
C GLY A 219 -13.48 -10.06 -7.20
N SER A 220 -14.31 -9.03 -7.33
CA SER A 220 -14.05 -7.67 -6.87
C SER A 220 -15.34 -6.89 -6.61
N GLY A 221 -15.28 -5.91 -5.71
CA GLY A 221 -16.38 -4.98 -5.49
C GLY A 221 -15.92 -3.66 -4.90
N THR A 222 -16.88 -2.76 -4.72
CA THR A 222 -16.65 -1.40 -4.22
C THR A 222 -17.67 -1.11 -3.12
N ILE A 223 -17.18 -0.60 -1.99
CA ILE A 223 -17.95 -0.39 -0.77
C ILE A 223 -17.96 1.11 -0.44
N PRO A 224 -19.13 1.76 -0.27
CA PRO A 224 -19.20 3.10 0.29
C PRO A 224 -18.54 3.14 1.66
N SER A 225 -17.59 4.04 1.85
CA SER A 225 -16.69 4.02 3.01
C SER A 225 -16.64 5.33 3.78
N GLY A 226 -17.11 6.44 3.21
CA GLY A 226 -17.09 7.72 3.88
C GLY A 226 -17.06 8.88 2.90
N LYS A 227 -16.47 10.00 3.32
CA LYS A 227 -16.35 11.21 2.52
C LYS A 227 -15.17 12.10 2.94
N ILE A 228 -14.84 13.04 2.06
CA ILE A 228 -13.94 14.16 2.34
C ILE A 228 -14.73 15.45 2.16
N ASP A 229 -14.74 16.29 3.20
CA ASP A 229 -15.28 17.65 3.13
C ASP A 229 -14.14 18.68 3.24
N PHE A 230 -14.32 19.86 2.66
CA PHE A 230 -13.42 21.00 2.88
C PHE A 230 -13.95 21.87 4.01
N LYS A 231 -13.10 22.23 4.98
CA LYS A 231 -13.46 23.26 5.96
C LYS A 231 -13.46 24.61 5.27
N ASN A 232 -14.64 25.12 4.93
CA ASN A 232 -14.76 26.52 4.55
C ASN A 232 -14.23 27.38 5.71
N GLU A 233 -13.33 28.32 5.44
CA GLU A 233 -13.05 29.38 6.40
C GLU A 233 -14.38 30.08 6.69
N VAL A 234 -14.75 30.13 7.98
CA VAL A 234 -15.92 30.88 8.42
C VAL A 234 -15.72 32.31 7.93
N GLY A 235 -16.59 32.75 7.01
CA GLY A 235 -16.56 34.10 6.48
C GLY A 235 -16.54 35.12 7.62
N ASN A 236 -15.59 36.06 7.53
CA ASN A 236 -15.48 37.24 8.38
C ASN A 236 -16.80 38.02 8.47
#